data_AF-A0A090QEG7-F1
#
_entry.id   AF-A0A090QEG7-F1
#
_cell.length_a   1.000
_cell.length_b   1.000
_cell.length_c   1.000
_cell.angle_alpha   90.00
_cell.angle_beta   90.00
_cell.angle_gamma   90.00
#
_symmetry.space_group_name_H-M   'P 1'
#
loop_
_entity.id
_entity.type
_entity.pdbx_description
1 polymer ?
#
loop_
_entity_poly.entity_id
_entity_poly.type
_entity_poly.pdbx_seq_one_letter_code
_entity_poly.pdbx_strand_id
1 'polypeptide(L)' 'MLDDNMSIEDLLRFYMGKNTPDRQEFIIDNLKVELDIIEEDTV' A
#
# COMPACT_ATOMS: atom_id res chain seq x y z
N MET A 1 11.59 -7.95 2.95
CA MET A 1 10.83 -6.80 3.50
C MET A 1 11.74 -5.60 3.39
N LEU A 2 11.25 -4.49 2.83
CA LEU A 2 12.04 -3.34 2.40
C LEU A 2 13.07 -2.94 3.47
N ASP A 3 14.35 -2.94 3.11
CA ASP A 3 15.47 -2.58 3.99
C ASP A 3 15.59 -1.06 4.04
N ASP A 4 15.85 -0.49 5.22
CA ASP A 4 16.03 0.95 5.41
C ASP A 4 17.21 1.51 4.59
N ASN A 5 18.11 0.62 4.11
CA ASN A 5 19.23 0.96 3.23
C ASN A 5 18.90 0.94 1.72
N MET A 6 17.64 0.72 1.31
CA MET A 6 17.26 0.74 -0.10
C MET A 6 17.36 2.13 -0.71
N SER A 7 17.86 2.21 -1.95
CA SER A 7 17.87 3.46 -2.69
C SER A 7 16.43 3.89 -3.04
N ILE A 8 16.21 5.20 -3.18
CA ILE A 8 14.92 5.75 -3.63
C ILE A 8 14.56 5.17 -5.01
N GLU A 9 15.55 4.95 -5.88
CA GLU A 9 15.33 4.38 -7.21
C GLU A 9 14.76 2.96 -7.14
N ASP A 10 15.30 2.11 -6.28
CA ASP A 10 14.82 0.73 -6.12
C ASP A 10 13.43 0.67 -5.49
N LEU A 11 13.17 1.58 -4.55
CA LEU A 11 11.84 1.74 -3.96
C LEU A 11 10.81 2.12 -5.03
N LEU A 12 11.11 3.13 -5.84
CA LEU A 12 10.22 3.56 -6.93
C LEU A 12 10.00 2.47 -7.97
N ARG A 13 11.04 1.70 -8.32
CA ARG A 13 10.90 0.55 -9.24
C ARG A 13 9.92 -0.50 -8.72
N PHE A 14 9.92 -0.77 -7.42
CA PHE A 14 8.96 -1.70 -6.80
C PHE A 14 7.54 -1.12 -6.78
N TYR A 15 7.36 0.12 -6.29
CA TYR A 15 6.04 0.72 -6.15
C TYR A 15 5.38 1.10 -7.50
N MET A 16 6.17 1.49 -8.50
CA MET A 16 5.69 1.95 -9.82
C MET A 16 5.92 0.95 -10.95
N GLY A 17 6.50 -0.21 -10.64
CA GLY A 17 6.80 -1.26 -11.61
C GLY A 17 5.57 -1.99 -12.16
N LYS A 18 5.83 -3.05 -12.93
CA LYS A 18 4.77 -3.93 -13.47
C LYS A 18 4.01 -4.61 -12.32
N ASN A 19 2.74 -4.93 -12.56
CA ASN A 19 1.91 -5.64 -11.60
C ASN A 19 2.25 -7.14 -11.56
N THR A 20 3.36 -7.49 -10.90
CA THR A 20 3.77 -8.88 -10.65
C THR A 20 2.95 -9.50 -9.52
N PRO A 21 2.86 -10.85 -9.42
CA PRO A 21 2.17 -11.53 -8.32
C PRO A 21 2.63 -11.06 -6.93
N ASP A 22 3.95 -10.98 -6.70
CA ASP A 22 4.51 -10.51 -5.42
C ASP A 22 4.08 -9.08 -5.06
N ARG A 23 4.00 -8.19 -6.06
CA ARG A 23 3.52 -6.81 -5.86
C ARG A 23 2.03 -6.79 -5.59
N GLN A 24 1.26 -7.66 -6.24
CA GLN A 24 -0.17 -7.77 -6.01
C GLN A 24 -0.47 -8.24 -4.59
N GLU A 25 0.21 -9.27 -4.10
CA GLU A 25 0.11 -9.74 -2.71
C GLU A 25 0.46 -8.61 -1.73
N PHE A 26 1.57 -7.91 -1.97
CA PHE A 26 1.96 -6.76 -1.15
C PHE A 26 0.89 -5.65 -1.11
N ILE A 27 0.27 -5.33 -2.25
CA ILE A 27 -0.79 -4.31 -2.33
C ILE A 27 -2.02 -4.76 -1.54
N ILE A 28 -2.44 -6.02 -1.68
CA ILE A 28 -3.61 -6.58 -0.99
C ILE A 28 -3.40 -6.55 0.53
N ASP A 29 -2.23 -6.97 1.00
CA ASP A 29 -1.89 -7.00 2.43
C ASP A 29 -1.88 -5.62 3.08
N ASN A 30 -1.62 -4.56 2.30
CA ASN A 30 -1.56 -3.18 2.78
C ASN A 30 -2.80 -2.36 2.43
N LEU A 31 -3.78 -2.94 1.74
CA LEU A 31 -5.00 -2.24 1.36
C LEU A 31 -5.84 -1.97 2.60
N LYS A 32 -6.06 -0.68 2.90
CA LYS A 32 -6.98 -0.26 3.96
C LYS A 32 -8.31 0.10 3.34
N VAL A 33 -9.36 -0.59 3.75
CA VAL A 33 -10.73 -0.23 3.37
C VAL A 33 -11.17 0.91 4.27
N GLU A 34 -11.29 2.10 3.70
CA GLU A 34 -11.97 3.21 4.35
C GLU A 34 -13.47 2.89 4.33
N LEU A 35 -14.05 2.65 5.50
CA LEU A 35 -15.49 2.61 5.65
C LEU A 35 -15.93 4.07 5.76
N ASP A 36 -16.87 4.50 4.92
CA ASP A 36 -17.64 5.72 5.17
C ASP A 36 -18.46 5.49 6.43
N ILE A 37 -17.84 5.70 7.59
CA ILE A 37 -18.55 5.75 8.86
C ILE A 37 -19.38 7.01 8.73
N ILE A 38 -20.68 6.86 8.48
CA ILE A 38 -21.62 7.94 8.72
C ILE A 38 -21.45 8.22 10.21
N GLU A 39 -20.71 9.26 10.55
CA GLU A 39 -20.71 9.80 11.90
C GLU A 39 -22.18 10.09 12.20
N GLU A 40 -22.82 9.23 13.00
CA GLU A 40 -24.03 9.63 13.68
C GLU A 40 -23.58 10.77 14.58
N ASP A 41 -23.71 12.00 14.09
CA ASP A 41 -23.73 13.21 14.88
C ASP A 41 -24.82 12.98 15.93
N THR A 42 -24.44 12.37 17.06
CA THR A 42 -25.30 12.25 18.22
C THR A 42 -25.45 13.65 18.78
N VAL A 43 -26.62 14.20 18.48
CA VAL A 43 -27.24 15.47 18.93
C VAL A 43 -26.78 15.93 20.31
#